data_AF-A0A484IEH1-F1
#
_entry.id   AF-A0A484IEH1-F1
#
_cell.length_a   1.000
_cell.length_b   1.000
_cell.length_c   1.000
_cell.angle_alpha   90.00
_cell.angle_beta   90.00
_cell.angle_gamma   90.00
#
_symmetry.space_group_name_H-M   'P 1'
#
loop_
_entity.id
_entity.type
_entity.pdbx_description
1 polymer ?
#
loop_
_entity_poly.entity_id
_entity_poly.type
_entity_poly.pdbx_seq_one_letter_code
_entity_poly.pdbx_strand_id
1 'polypeptide(L)'
;MERKDKARLSGKSQLIENDHELSTLDLGTMEFMKWLMEENRESRDCLIVVKDFFENKYVILYDKCIRQSVIVGYREGMPWCMTCNADDCGHVGFAICLKQHFDRNDHIIY
;
A
#
# COMPACT_ATOMS: atom_id res chain seq x y z
N MET A 1 6.18 -23.18 51.31
CA MET A 1 5.59 -22.72 50.03
C MET A 1 5.38 -21.24 50.16
N GLU A 2 6.20 -20.42 49.49
CA GLU A 2 5.93 -19.00 49.19
C GLU A 2 7.06 -18.51 48.26
N ARG A 3 6.73 -18.37 46.97
CA ARG A 3 7.63 -17.84 45.94
C ARG A 3 7.48 -16.32 45.94
N LYS A 4 8.57 -15.58 46.13
CA LYS A 4 8.62 -14.12 45.88
C LYS A 4 9.10 -13.90 44.45
N ASP A 5 8.14 -13.69 43.56
CA ASP A 5 8.42 -13.39 42.16
C ASP A 5 8.88 -11.93 41.98
N LYS A 6 10.08 -11.79 41.42
CA LYS A 6 10.62 -10.54 40.88
C LYS A 6 9.80 -10.15 39.65
N ALA A 7 8.99 -9.10 39.75
CA ALA A 7 8.45 -8.43 38.57
C ALA A 7 9.42 -7.31 38.15
N ARG A 8 10.05 -7.53 37.00
CA ARG A 8 10.91 -6.58 36.27
C ARG A 8 10.08 -5.40 35.78
N LEU A 9 10.64 -4.20 35.90
CA LEU A 9 10.20 -3.02 35.15
C LEU A 9 10.31 -3.32 33.65
N SER A 10 9.18 -3.26 32.94
CA SER A 10 9.16 -3.18 31.49
C SER A 10 8.36 -1.95 31.13
N GLY A 11 9.07 -0.89 30.75
CA GLY A 11 8.46 0.33 30.23
C GLY A 11 7.55 -0.03 29.07
N LYS A 12 6.26 0.31 29.21
CA LYS A 12 5.37 0.39 28.07
C LYS A 12 5.81 1.63 27.29
N SER A 13 6.73 1.44 26.35
CA SER A 13 6.83 2.38 25.24
C SER A 13 5.48 2.28 24.54
N GLN A 14 4.64 3.29 24.75
CA GLN A 14 3.48 3.53 23.90
C GLN A 14 4.03 3.87 22.53
N LEU A 15 4.33 2.85 21.73
CA LEU A 15 4.36 2.99 20.30
C LEU A 15 2.93 3.37 19.93
N ILE A 16 2.77 4.62 19.50
CA ILE A 16 1.54 5.09 18.88
C ILE A 16 1.42 4.27 17.60
N GLU A 17 0.68 3.17 17.65
CA GLU A 17 0.20 2.48 16.46
C GLU A 17 -0.78 3.44 15.78
N ASN A 18 -0.23 4.37 14.97
CA ASN A 18 -1.01 5.01 13.92
C ASN A 18 -1.28 3.92 12.91
N ASP A 19 -2.36 3.17 13.14
CA ASP A 19 -2.85 2.15 12.23
C ASP A 19 -3.33 2.87 10.95
N HIS A 20 -2.39 3.12 10.05
CA HIS A 20 -2.62 3.86 8.82
C HIS A 20 -3.43 2.95 7.88
N GLU A 21 -4.48 3.46 7.24
CA GLU A 21 -5.39 2.67 6.36
C GLU A 21 -4.70 2.00 5.15
N LEU A 22 -3.40 2.25 4.98
CA LEU A 22 -2.53 1.72 3.93
C LEU A 22 -1.17 1.29 4.52
N SER A 23 -1.16 0.80 5.76
CA SER A 23 0.06 0.39 6.47
C SER A 23 0.68 -0.91 5.94
N THR A 24 -0.11 -1.77 5.29
CA THR A 24 0.32 -3.11 4.85
C THR A 24 -0.02 -3.39 3.38
N LEU A 25 0.71 -4.33 2.78
CA LEU A 25 0.45 -4.84 1.42
C LEU A 25 -1.00 -5.33 1.23
N ASP A 26 -1.56 -6.01 2.23
CA ASP A 26 -2.92 -6.57 2.16
C ASP A 26 -3.97 -5.46 2.08
N LEU A 27 -3.82 -4.39 2.86
CA LEU A 27 -4.71 -3.22 2.79
C LEU A 27 -4.64 -2.56 1.40
N GLY A 28 -3.44 -2.45 0.82
CA GLY A 28 -3.25 -2.01 -0.56
C GLY A 28 -3.96 -2.89 -1.59
N THR A 29 -3.90 -4.21 -1.39
CA THR A 29 -4.57 -5.19 -2.24
C THR A 29 -6.08 -5.04 -2.15
N MET A 30 -6.63 -4.86 -0.95
CA MET A 30 -8.06 -4.62 -0.74
C MET A 30 -8.52 -3.33 -1.43
N GLU A 31 -7.75 -2.26 -1.34
CA GLU A 31 -8.06 -1.01 -2.06
C GLU A 31 -7.99 -1.19 -3.57
N PHE A 32 -7.05 -1.98 -4.09
CA PHE A 32 -7.03 -2.33 -5.50
C PHE A 32 -8.28 -3.09 -5.92
N MET A 33 -8.77 -4.02 -5.11
CA MET A 33 -10.01 -4.74 -5.41
C MET A 33 -11.21 -3.79 -5.47
N LYS A 34 -11.29 -2.81 -4.55
CA LYS A 34 -12.32 -1.75 -4.62
C LYS A 34 -12.21 -0.99 -5.93
N TRP A 35 -11.02 -0.50 -6.26
CA TRP A 35 -10.75 0.21 -7.52
C TRP A 35 -11.12 -0.61 -8.76
N LEU A 36 -10.87 -1.92 -8.77
CA LEU A 36 -11.18 -2.82 -9.89
C LEU A 36 -12.68 -2.98 -10.11
N MET A 37 -13.46 -2.95 -9.03
CA MET A 37 -14.92 -3.13 -9.06
C MET A 37 -15.67 -1.83 -9.38
N GLU A 38 -14.99 -0.68 -9.41
CA GLU A 38 -15.63 0.61 -9.69
C GLU A 38 -15.90 0.79 -11.20
N GLU A 39 -17.17 1.04 -11.55
CA GLU A 39 -17.59 1.39 -12.92
C GLU A 39 -16.96 2.69 -13.41
N ASN A 40 -16.70 3.62 -12.49
CA ASN A 40 -16.04 4.88 -12.75
C ASN A 40 -14.88 5.00 -11.75
N ARG A 41 -13.66 4.69 -12.22
CA ARG A 41 -12.39 4.52 -11.48
C ARG A 41 -11.90 5.75 -10.68
N GLU A 42 -12.79 6.68 -10.41
CA GLU A 42 -12.63 7.90 -9.62
C GLU A 42 -13.65 7.98 -8.47
N SER A 43 -14.24 6.85 -8.03
CA SER A 43 -15.30 6.88 -7.03
C SER A 43 -14.79 7.35 -5.65
N ARG A 44 -15.72 7.69 -4.77
CA ARG A 44 -15.44 8.17 -3.41
C ARG A 44 -14.89 7.07 -2.50
N ASP A 45 -15.19 5.80 -2.78
CA ASP A 45 -15.03 4.71 -1.82
C ASP A 45 -13.62 4.09 -1.81
N CYS A 46 -12.88 4.15 -2.93
CA CYS A 46 -11.47 3.78 -2.95
C CYS A 46 -10.60 4.90 -2.36
N LEU A 47 -9.72 4.57 -1.41
CA LEU A 47 -8.80 5.52 -0.79
C LEU A 47 -7.67 5.96 -1.73
N ILE A 48 -7.42 5.18 -2.79
CA ILE A 48 -6.36 5.40 -3.77
C ILE A 48 -6.96 5.77 -5.12
N VAL A 49 -6.41 6.79 -5.76
CA VAL A 49 -6.70 7.13 -7.16
C VAL A 49 -5.44 6.98 -7.98
N VAL A 50 -5.49 6.22 -9.08
CA VAL A 50 -4.36 6.14 -10.02
C VAL A 50 -4.29 7.43 -10.83
N LYS A 51 -3.16 8.13 -10.78
CA LYS A 51 -2.93 9.38 -11.52
C LYS A 51 -2.10 9.17 -12.77
N ASP A 52 -1.07 8.34 -12.68
CA ASP A 52 -0.21 8.01 -13.81
C ASP A 52 0.41 6.63 -13.60
N PHE A 53 0.71 5.95 -14.70
CA PHE A 53 1.34 4.64 -14.69
C PHE A 53 2.33 4.56 -15.86
N PHE A 54 3.61 4.49 -15.54
CA PHE A 54 4.65 4.18 -16.52
C PHE A 54 5.20 2.78 -16.24
N GLU A 55 4.83 1.86 -17.10
CA GLU A 55 5.23 0.46 -17.06
C GLU A 55 6.73 0.28 -16.72
N ASN A 56 6.99 -0.60 -15.76
CA ASN A 56 8.33 -0.97 -15.27
C ASN A 56 9.18 0.20 -14.72
N LYS A 57 8.61 1.41 -14.57
CA LYS A 57 9.31 2.57 -13.99
C LYS A 57 8.67 3.07 -12.72
N TYR A 58 7.42 3.52 -12.80
CA TYR A 58 6.74 4.08 -11.64
C TYR A 58 5.21 4.07 -11.78
N VAL A 59 4.55 4.18 -10.64
CA VAL A 59 3.13 4.47 -10.51
C VAL A 59 2.99 5.74 -9.67
N ILE A 60 2.13 6.67 -10.12
CA ILE A 60 1.71 7.81 -9.33
C ILE A 60 0.29 7.54 -8.82
N LEU A 61 0.18 7.42 -7.50
CA LEU A 61 -1.07 7.24 -6.78
C LEU A 61 -1.43 8.55 -6.08
N TYR A 62 -2.70 8.85 -5.91
CA TYR A 62 -3.16 9.88 -4.98
C TYR A 62 -3.84 9.18 -3.80
N ASP A 63 -3.26 9.35 -2.62
CA ASP A 63 -3.77 8.81 -1.37
C ASP A 63 -4.70 9.85 -0.72
N LYS A 64 -5.96 9.48 -0.54
CA LYS A 64 -6.99 10.34 0.06
C LYS A 64 -6.83 10.49 1.58
N CYS A 65 -6.23 9.51 2.27
CA CYS A 65 -6.01 9.53 3.72
C CYS A 65 -5.00 10.61 4.10
N ILE A 66 -3.88 10.69 3.37
CA ILE A 66 -2.82 11.70 3.58
C ILE A 66 -2.91 12.88 2.60
N ARG A 67 -3.88 12.87 1.69
CA ARG A 67 -4.19 13.94 0.73
C ARG A 67 -2.98 14.37 -0.11
N GLN A 68 -2.18 13.41 -0.54
CA GLN A 68 -0.98 13.68 -1.34
C GLN A 68 -0.76 12.63 -2.42
N SER A 69 -0.04 13.04 -3.47
CA SER A 69 0.48 12.11 -4.45
C SER A 69 1.64 11.31 -3.88
N VAL A 70 1.64 10.02 -4.17
CA VAL A 70 2.61 9.02 -3.75
C VAL A 70 3.21 8.41 -4.99
N ILE A 71 4.54 8.30 -5.03
CA ILE A 71 5.26 7.65 -6.11
C ILE A 71 5.73 6.29 -5.61
N VAL A 72 5.30 5.24 -6.31
CA VAL A 72 5.86 3.89 -6.16
C VAL A 72 6.73 3.61 -7.37
N GLY A 73 8.04 3.51 -7.15
CA GLY A 73 9.00 3.20 -8.22
C GLY A 73 9.36 1.73 -8.23
N TYR A 74 9.76 1.20 -9.39
CA TYR A 74 10.34 -0.14 -9.49
C TYR A 74 11.85 -0.02 -9.63
N ARG A 75 12.60 -0.41 -8.59
CA ARG A 75 14.08 -0.42 -8.58
C ARG A 75 14.53 -1.87 -8.67
N GLU A 76 15.20 -2.24 -9.76
CA GLU A 76 15.71 -3.61 -9.96
C GLU A 76 14.62 -4.69 -9.84
N GLY A 77 13.39 -4.37 -10.25
CA GLY A 77 12.22 -5.25 -10.14
C GLY A 77 11.51 -5.20 -8.79
N MET A 78 12.06 -4.50 -7.79
CA MET A 78 11.47 -4.35 -6.47
C MET A 78 10.67 -3.03 -6.36
N PRO A 79 9.37 -3.08 -6.03
CA PRO A 79 8.59 -1.87 -5.82
C PRO A 79 8.98 -1.16 -4.51
N TRP A 80 9.05 0.17 -4.54
CA TRP A 80 9.41 1.00 -3.40
C TRP A 80 8.54 2.26 -3.35
N CYS A 81 7.88 2.49 -2.22
CA CYS A 81 7.11 3.71 -1.98
C CYS A 81 8.02 4.82 -1.46
N MET A 82 8.13 5.93 -2.18
CA MET A 82 8.96 7.07 -1.79
C MET A 82 8.40 7.82 -0.58
N THR A 83 7.08 7.76 -0.36
CA THR A 83 6.40 8.44 0.75
C THR A 83 6.55 7.68 2.06
N CYS A 84 6.23 6.38 2.06
CA CYS A 84 6.38 5.53 3.24
C CYS A 84 7.84 5.16 3.51
N ASN A 85 8.70 5.31 2.50
CA ASN A 85 10.08 4.84 2.50
C ASN A 85 10.16 3.35 2.87
N ALA A 86 9.33 2.55 2.21
CA ALA A 86 9.13 1.14 2.48
C ALA A 86 8.73 0.38 1.20
N ASP A 87 9.00 -0.92 1.19
CA ASP A 87 8.62 -1.91 0.18
C ASP A 87 7.37 -2.73 0.56
N ASP A 88 6.85 -2.55 1.79
CA ASP A 88 5.78 -3.38 2.37
C ASP A 88 4.55 -2.58 2.83
N CYS A 89 4.26 -1.43 2.22
CA CYS A 89 3.08 -0.62 2.52
C CYS A 89 1.91 -0.81 1.53
N GLY A 90 0.74 -0.28 1.87
CA GLY A 90 -0.45 -0.35 1.03
C GLY A 90 -0.32 0.31 -0.34
N HIS A 91 0.49 1.37 -0.48
CA HIS A 91 0.79 1.93 -1.80
C HIS A 91 1.53 0.92 -2.68
N VAL A 92 2.47 0.16 -2.09
CA VAL A 92 3.20 -0.89 -2.80
C VAL A 92 2.25 -2.03 -3.16
N GLY A 93 1.43 -2.50 -2.22
CA GLY A 93 0.44 -3.55 -2.47
C GLY A 93 -0.48 -3.20 -3.64
N PHE A 94 -1.03 -1.98 -3.64
CA PHE A 94 -1.85 -1.49 -4.74
C PHE A 94 -1.08 -1.45 -6.07
N ALA A 95 0.14 -0.91 -6.09
CA ALA A 95 0.95 -0.78 -7.30
C ALA A 95 1.36 -2.14 -7.90
N ILE A 96 1.61 -3.16 -7.07
CA ILE A 96 1.87 -4.53 -7.53
C ILE A 96 0.65 -5.07 -8.27
N CYS A 97 -0.54 -4.98 -7.66
CA CYS A 97 -1.77 -5.47 -8.28
C CYS A 97 -2.09 -4.72 -9.58
N LEU A 98 -1.88 -3.40 -9.59
CA LEU A 98 -2.08 -2.57 -10.79
C LEU A 98 -1.16 -3.01 -11.92
N LYS A 99 0.13 -3.21 -11.65
CA LYS A 99 1.08 -3.72 -12.65
C LYS A 99 0.64 -5.09 -13.18
N GLN A 100 0.32 -6.03 -12.30
CA GLN A 100 -0.16 -7.36 -12.71
C GLN A 100 -1.44 -7.29 -13.56
N HIS A 101 -2.31 -6.31 -13.31
CA HIS A 101 -3.50 -6.09 -14.12
C HIS A 101 -3.17 -5.59 -15.52
N PHE A 102 -2.30 -4.59 -15.66
CA PHE A 102 -1.86 -4.10 -16.97
C PHE A 102 -1.06 -5.14 -17.74
N ASP A 103 -0.10 -5.82 -17.10
CA ASP A 103 0.68 -6.89 -17.71
C ASP A 103 -0.24 -7.99 -18.31
N ARG A 104 -1.34 -8.34 -17.62
CA ARG A 104 -2.32 -9.31 -18.15
C ARG A 104 -3.16 -8.77 -19.31
N ASN A 105 -3.51 -7.49 -19.30
CA ASN A 105 -4.35 -6.89 -20.33
C ASN A 105 -3.57 -6.59 -21.63
N ASP A 106 -2.27 -6.31 -21.53
CA ASP A 106 -1.39 -6.13 -22.70
C ASP A 106 -1.02 -7.46 -23.38
N HIS A 107 -1.35 -8.60 -22.76
CA HIS A 107 -1.19 -9.95 -23.31
C HIS A 107 -2.45 -10.55 -23.94
N ILE A 108 -3.48 -9.75 -24.25
CA ILE A 108 -4.59 -10.19 -25.11
C ILE A 108 -4.08 -10.24 -26.57
N ILE A 109 -3.43 -11.35 -26.90
CA ILE A 109 -3.10 -11.74 -28.28
C ILE A 109 -4.43 -12.18 -28.93
N TYR A 110 -4.90 -11.41 -29.92
CA TYR A 110 -5.98 -11.80 -30.82
C TYR A 110 -5.56 -12.94 -31.74
#